data_AF-A0A5P1UK17-F1
#
_entry.id   AF-A0A5P1UK17-F1
#
_cell.length_a   1.000
_cell.length_b   1.000
_cell.length_c   1.000
_cell.angle_alpha   90.00
_cell.angle_beta   90.00
_cell.angle_gamma   90.00
#
_symmetry.space_group_name_H-M   'P 1'
#
loop_
_entity.id
_entity.type
_entity.pdbx_description
1 polymer ?
#
loop_
_entity_poly.entity_id
_entity_poly.type
_entity_poly.pdbx_seq_one_letter_code
_entity_poly.pdbx_strand_id
1 'polypeptide(L)'
;MNQITNLSQQKPNLNDFRNLAFEVSCHLDQLAAFMLQASCLEEHQDEIKASCMAKAVSKTSLIIFNKTLLIIDQMEELFKSQKLVEFKNSFVFVESAVFAISETNLTLKHQANYFYGIFHVLKELEKDINDMDLNAEIEAEKAHG
;
A
#
# COMPACT_ATOMS: atom_id res chain seq x y z
N MET A 1 -28.30 -14.75 -29.59
CA MET A 1 -28.32 -13.52 -28.75
C MET A 1 -27.42 -13.78 -27.56
N ASN A 2 -26.23 -13.17 -27.53
CA ASN A 2 -25.35 -13.24 -26.38
C ASN A 2 -25.93 -12.33 -25.30
N GLN A 3 -26.31 -12.91 -24.17
CA GLN A 3 -26.58 -12.14 -22.96
C GLN A 3 -25.26 -11.52 -22.53
N ILE A 4 -25.09 -10.22 -22.80
CA ILE A 4 -24.05 -9.43 -22.14
C ILE A 4 -24.52 -9.31 -20.70
N THR A 5 -23.97 -10.14 -19.81
CA THR A 5 -24.18 -10.01 -18.37
C THR A 5 -23.67 -8.63 -17.98
N ASN A 6 -24.58 -7.75 -17.59
CA ASN A 6 -24.23 -6.40 -17.19
C ASN A 6 -23.50 -6.49 -15.85
N LEU A 7 -22.16 -6.47 -15.88
CA LEU A 7 -21.28 -6.56 -14.69
C LEU A 7 -21.66 -5.52 -13.62
N SER A 8 -22.32 -4.43 -13.99
CA SER A 8 -22.86 -3.41 -13.08
C SER A 8 -23.93 -3.92 -12.10
N GLN A 9 -24.44 -5.14 -12.27
CA GLN A 9 -25.47 -5.76 -11.41
C GLN A 9 -24.95 -6.89 -10.50
N GLN A 10 -23.67 -7.25 -10.57
CA GLN A 10 -23.11 -8.18 -9.57
C GLN A 10 -23.00 -7.46 -8.23
N LYS A 11 -23.71 -7.96 -7.22
CA LYS A 11 -23.48 -7.53 -5.83
C LYS A 11 -22.01 -7.78 -5.51
N PRO A 12 -21.32 -6.82 -4.85
CA PRO A 12 -19.94 -7.01 -4.46
C PRO A 12 -19.81 -8.26 -3.60
N ASN A 13 -18.93 -9.17 -4.00
CA ASN A 13 -18.69 -10.43 -3.31
C ASN A 13 -17.67 -10.20 -2.19
N LEU A 14 -18.05 -10.51 -0.95
CA LEU A 14 -17.18 -10.36 0.22
C LEU A 14 -15.87 -11.15 0.07
N ASN A 15 -15.90 -12.32 -0.55
CA ASN A 15 -14.68 -13.10 -0.77
C ASN A 15 -13.73 -12.42 -1.77
N ASP A 16 -14.27 -11.70 -2.76
CA ASP A 16 -13.44 -10.95 -3.70
C ASP A 16 -12.83 -9.73 -3.00
N PHE A 17 -13.57 -9.07 -2.10
CA PHE A 17 -13.03 -7.99 -1.28
C PHE A 17 -11.86 -8.50 -0.42
N ARG A 18 -12.08 -9.60 0.30
CA ARG A 18 -11.09 -10.25 1.17
C ARG A 18 -9.79 -10.59 0.46
N ASN A 19 -9.90 -11.22 -0.71
CA ASN A 19 -8.73 -11.63 -1.48
C ASN A 19 -7.89 -10.41 -1.91
N LEU A 20 -8.55 -9.34 -2.37
CA LEU A 20 -7.88 -8.12 -2.79
C LEU A 20 -7.31 -7.35 -1.58
N ALA A 21 -8.06 -7.25 -0.47
CA ALA A 21 -7.61 -6.62 0.77
C ALA A 21 -6.38 -7.34 1.35
N PHE A 22 -6.38 -8.68 1.34
CA PHE A 22 -5.24 -9.49 1.74
C PHE A 22 -4.01 -9.24 0.85
N GLU A 23 -4.19 -9.14 -0.46
CA GLU A 23 -3.10 -8.85 -1.39
C GLU A 23 -2.53 -7.44 -1.17
N VAL A 24 -3.38 -6.44 -0.93
CA VAL A 24 -2.96 -5.09 -0.54
C VAL A 24 -2.18 -5.12 0.78
N SER A 25 -2.67 -5.81 1.80
CA SER A 25 -2.00 -5.97 3.09
C SER A 25 -0.61 -6.60 2.93
N CYS A 26 -0.51 -7.65 2.10
CA CYS A 26 0.77 -8.32 1.82
C CYS A 26 1.78 -7.37 1.15
N HIS A 27 1.33 -6.54 0.20
CA HIS A 27 2.19 -5.54 -0.42
C HIS A 27 2.62 -4.44 0.55
N LEU A 28 1.72 -3.99 1.45
CA LEU A 28 2.05 -3.02 2.49
C LEU A 28 3.11 -3.55 3.46
N ASP A 29 3.00 -4.81 3.87
CA ASP A 29 4.01 -5.46 4.71
C ASP A 29 5.38 -5.52 4.02
N GLN A 30 5.41 -5.87 2.72
CA GLN A 30 6.65 -5.87 1.93
C GLN A 30 7.27 -4.48 1.83
N LEU A 31 6.44 -3.46 1.55
CA LEU A 31 6.88 -2.07 1.51
C LEU A 31 7.43 -1.64 2.88
N ALA A 32 6.72 -1.96 3.97
CA ALA A 32 7.13 -1.63 5.32
C ALA A 32 8.48 -2.26 5.67
N ALA A 33 8.68 -3.54 5.34
CA ALA A 33 9.95 -4.23 5.56
C ALA A 33 11.11 -3.55 4.81
N PHE A 34 10.89 -3.13 3.56
CA PHE A 34 11.88 -2.38 2.78
C PHE A 34 12.21 -1.02 3.40
N MET A 35 11.20 -0.28 3.84
CA MET A 35 11.40 1.02 4.50
C MET A 35 12.17 0.85 5.82
N LEU A 36 11.82 -0.15 6.62
CA LEU A 36 12.53 -0.44 7.87
C LEU A 36 13.99 -0.80 7.61
N GLN A 37 14.27 -1.66 6.62
CA GLN A 37 15.64 -1.99 6.23
C GLN A 37 16.42 -0.75 5.76
N ALA A 38 15.80 0.10 4.95
CA ALA A 38 16.42 1.34 4.49
C ALA A 38 16.67 2.34 5.62
N SER A 39 15.87 2.30 6.69
CA SER A 39 16.05 3.15 7.87
C SER A 39 17.29 2.81 8.70
N CYS A 40 17.81 1.58 8.59
CA CYS A 40 19.00 1.14 9.31
C CYS A 40 20.30 1.37 8.53
N LEU A 41 20.25 1.98 7.33
CA LEU A 41 21.43 2.13 6.46
C LEU A 41 22.50 3.08 7.02
N GLU A 42 22.15 3.96 7.96
CA GLU A 42 23.11 4.85 8.62
C GLU A 42 24.11 4.11 9.52
N GLU A 43 23.84 2.85 9.87
CA GLU A 43 24.74 1.99 10.64
C GLU A 43 25.93 1.49 9.80
N HIS A 44 25.92 1.71 8.48
CA HIS A 44 26.99 1.30 7.59
C HIS A 44 28.06 2.40 7.45
N GLN A 45 29.33 2.00 7.60
CA GLN A 45 30.50 2.91 7.54
C GLN A 45 30.81 3.47 6.13
N ASP A 46 30.14 2.98 5.09
CA ASP A 46 30.34 3.38 3.70
C ASP A 46 29.13 4.17 3.18
N GLU A 47 29.28 5.49 3.12
CA GLU A 47 28.20 6.39 2.76
C GLU A 47 27.72 6.22 1.30
N ILE A 48 28.64 5.91 0.38
CA ILE A 48 28.34 5.74 -1.04
C ILE A 48 27.48 4.48 -1.21
N LYS A 49 27.89 3.39 -0.56
CA LYS A 49 27.14 2.13 -0.62
C LYS A 49 25.76 2.26 0.03
N ALA A 50 25.66 2.92 1.18
CA ALA A 50 24.40 3.18 1.86
C ALA A 50 23.44 4.01 0.98
N SER A 51 23.94 5.05 0.31
CA SER A 51 23.14 5.86 -0.61
C SER A 51 22.65 5.07 -1.82
N CYS A 52 23.50 4.23 -2.41
CA CYS A 52 23.12 3.35 -3.51
C CYS A 52 22.03 2.34 -3.08
N MET A 53 22.14 1.77 -1.88
CA MET A 53 21.15 0.85 -1.33
C MET A 53 19.81 1.55 -1.08
N ALA A 54 19.82 2.74 -0.47
CA ALA A 54 18.60 3.54 -0.28
C ALA A 54 17.88 3.79 -1.61
N LYS A 55 18.60 4.22 -2.65
CA LYS A 55 18.04 4.43 -3.99
C LYS A 55 17.48 3.14 -4.61
N ALA A 56 18.19 2.03 -4.46
CA ALA A 56 17.73 0.73 -4.97
C ALA A 56 16.46 0.26 -4.27
N VAL A 57 16.38 0.43 -2.94
CA VAL A 57 15.19 0.12 -2.15
C VAL A 57 14.01 0.98 -2.61
N SER A 58 14.17 2.31 -2.69
CA SER A 58 13.08 3.19 -3.12
C SER A 58 12.56 2.83 -4.52
N LYS A 59 13.45 2.59 -5.49
CA LYS A 59 13.06 2.19 -6.85
C LYS A 59 12.31 0.87 -6.88
N THR A 60 12.73 -0.10 -6.07
CA THR A 60 12.05 -1.40 -5.96
C THR A 60 10.68 -1.23 -5.31
N SER A 61 10.59 -0.43 -4.26
CA SER A 61 9.33 -0.10 -3.60
C SER A 61 8.33 0.55 -4.56
N LEU A 62 8.77 1.45 -5.44
CA LEU A 62 7.87 2.09 -6.44
C LEU A 62 7.22 1.08 -7.40
N ILE A 63 7.87 -0.05 -7.68
CA ILE A 63 7.25 -1.14 -8.46
C ILE A 63 6.11 -1.78 -7.66
N ILE A 64 6.31 -1.99 -6.36
CA ILE A 64 5.27 -2.55 -5.49
C ILE A 64 4.13 -1.54 -5.32
N PHE A 65 4.40 -0.25 -5.08
CA PHE A 65 3.38 0.80 -5.03
C PHE A 65 2.48 0.77 -6.28
N ASN A 66 3.07 0.75 -7.47
CA ASN A 66 2.30 0.68 -8.72
C ASN A 66 1.41 -0.57 -8.80
N LYS A 67 1.91 -1.74 -8.38
CA LYS A 67 1.10 -2.97 -8.34
C LYS A 67 -0.06 -2.85 -7.35
N THR A 68 0.21 -2.33 -6.16
CA THR A 68 -0.81 -2.14 -5.14
C THR A 68 -1.88 -1.14 -5.59
N LEU A 69 -1.48 -0.04 -6.25
CA LEU A 69 -2.43 0.93 -6.81
C LEU A 69 -3.39 0.29 -7.82
N LEU A 70 -2.90 -0.57 -8.72
CA LEU A 70 -3.77 -1.28 -9.67
C LEU A 70 -4.82 -2.14 -8.98
N ILE A 71 -4.46 -2.78 -7.86
CA ILE A 71 -5.39 -3.57 -7.06
C ILE A 71 -6.40 -2.67 -6.36
N ILE A 72 -5.95 -1.55 -5.78
CA ILE A 72 -6.83 -0.57 -5.13
C ILE A 72 -7.82 0.02 -6.15
N ASP A 73 -7.37 0.34 -7.36
CA ASP A 73 -8.24 0.82 -8.46
C ASP A 73 -9.32 -0.20 -8.80
N GLN A 74 -8.94 -1.48 -8.88
CA GLN A 74 -9.90 -2.58 -9.08
C GLN A 74 -10.90 -2.69 -7.92
N MET A 75 -10.43 -2.55 -6.67
CA MET A 75 -11.31 -2.53 -5.50
C MET A 75 -12.28 -1.34 -5.55
N GLU A 76 -11.82 -0.15 -5.92
CA GLU A 76 -12.69 1.03 -6.07
C GLU A 76 -13.79 0.82 -7.11
N GLU A 77 -13.46 0.25 -8.27
CA GLU A 77 -14.42 -0.01 -9.35
C GLU A 77 -15.52 -1.00 -8.91
N LEU A 78 -15.12 -2.06 -8.21
CA LEU A 78 -16.02 -3.14 -7.77
C LEU A 78 -16.88 -2.75 -6.57
N PHE A 79 -16.28 -2.09 -5.57
CA PHE A 79 -16.92 -1.88 -4.26
C PHE A 79 -17.44 -0.45 -4.06
N LYS A 80 -16.95 0.54 -4.83
CA LYS A 80 -17.43 1.94 -4.81
C LYS A 80 -17.48 2.56 -3.40
N SER A 81 -16.50 2.22 -2.56
CA SER A 81 -16.42 2.67 -1.17
C SER A 81 -15.66 3.98 -1.05
N GLN A 82 -16.25 4.97 -0.36
CA GLN A 82 -15.57 6.23 -0.03
C GLN A 82 -14.30 6.01 0.81
N LYS A 83 -14.30 4.99 1.68
CA LYS A 83 -13.11 4.63 2.47
C LYS A 83 -11.96 4.14 1.60
N LEU A 84 -12.25 3.41 0.51
CA LEU A 84 -11.22 2.98 -0.44
C LEU A 84 -10.60 4.18 -1.17
N VAL A 85 -11.42 5.18 -1.52
CA VAL A 85 -10.94 6.45 -2.11
C VAL A 85 -10.00 7.20 -1.17
N GLU A 86 -10.36 7.28 0.11
CA GLU A 86 -9.51 7.90 1.13
C GLU A 86 -8.20 7.13 1.34
N PHE A 87 -8.29 5.81 1.43
CA PHE A 87 -7.14 4.93 1.52
C PHE A 87 -6.19 5.07 0.33
N LYS A 88 -6.72 5.05 -0.90
CA LYS A 88 -5.95 5.26 -2.13
C LYS A 88 -5.22 6.59 -2.12
N ASN A 89 -5.89 7.67 -1.77
CA ASN A 89 -5.27 8.99 -1.72
C ASN A 89 -4.10 9.01 -0.72
N SER A 90 -4.28 8.44 0.47
CA SER A 90 -3.20 8.27 1.45
C SER A 90 -2.05 7.45 0.88
N PHE A 91 -2.35 6.34 0.21
CA PHE A 91 -1.33 5.48 -0.42
C PHE A 91 -0.53 6.22 -1.51
N VAL A 92 -1.18 7.01 -2.37
CA VAL A 92 -0.53 7.86 -3.38
C VAL A 92 0.38 8.91 -2.74
N PHE A 93 0.00 9.50 -1.61
CA PHE A 93 0.87 10.43 -0.88
C PHE A 93 2.14 9.74 -0.37
N VAL A 94 2.02 8.52 0.14
CA VAL A 94 3.16 7.72 0.60
C VAL A 94 4.09 7.37 -0.57
N GLU A 95 3.53 6.90 -1.70
CA GLU A 95 4.30 6.65 -2.92
C GLU A 95 5.09 7.90 -3.35
N SER A 96 4.41 9.05 -3.40
CA SER A 96 5.02 10.33 -3.80
C SER A 96 6.18 10.73 -2.87
N ALA A 97 6.05 10.46 -1.58
CA ALA A 97 7.13 10.70 -0.61
C ALA A 97 8.34 9.78 -0.87
N VAL A 98 8.10 8.49 -1.14
CA VAL A 98 9.16 7.53 -1.48
C VAL A 98 9.87 7.93 -2.78
N PHE A 99 9.10 8.35 -3.80
CA PHE A 99 9.65 8.87 -5.04
C PHE A 99 10.55 10.09 -4.78
N ALA A 100 10.07 11.07 -4.02
CA ALA A 100 10.84 12.28 -3.71
C ALA A 100 12.16 11.96 -2.97
N ILE A 101 12.16 11.02 -2.02
CA ILE A 101 13.38 10.57 -1.33
C ILE A 101 14.36 9.93 -2.32
N SER A 102 13.86 9.17 -3.30
CA SER A 102 14.71 8.50 -4.29
C SER A 102 15.44 9.45 -5.24
N GLU A 103 14.83 10.60 -5.52
CA GLU A 103 15.33 11.62 -6.46
C GLU A 103 16.13 12.74 -5.75
N THR A 104 16.05 12.84 -4.43
CA THR A 104 16.71 13.91 -3.67
C THR A 104 18.05 13.45 -3.10
N ASN A 105 19.08 14.30 -3.22
CA ASN A 105 20.35 14.12 -2.51
C ASN A 105 20.21 14.59 -1.05
N LEU A 106 19.62 13.75 -0.21
CA LEU A 106 19.54 13.94 1.24
C LEU A 106 20.77 13.31 1.93
N THR A 107 21.10 13.78 3.14
CA THR A 107 22.09 13.07 3.96
C THR A 107 21.51 11.73 4.44
N LEU A 108 22.38 10.74 4.68
CA LEU A 108 21.94 9.39 5.08
C LEU A 108 21.05 9.40 6.32
N LYS A 109 21.40 10.19 7.35
CA LYS A 109 20.59 10.35 8.56
C LYS A 109 19.16 10.84 8.24
N HIS A 110 19.02 11.81 7.33
CA HIS A 110 17.69 12.29 6.96
C HIS A 110 16.93 11.24 6.15
N GLN A 111 17.58 10.55 5.20
CA GLN A 111 16.95 9.47 4.44
C GLN A 111 16.46 8.35 5.37
N ALA A 112 17.30 7.93 6.31
CA ALA A 112 16.97 6.91 7.30
C ALA A 112 15.73 7.28 8.12
N ASN A 113 15.68 8.52 8.64
CA ASN A 113 14.52 9.04 9.38
C ASN A 113 13.25 9.08 8.53
N TYR A 114 13.35 9.48 7.27
CA TYR A 114 12.20 9.48 6.36
C TYR A 114 11.68 8.07 6.12
N PHE A 115 12.55 7.11 5.85
CA PHE A 115 12.14 5.71 5.68
C PHE A 115 11.51 5.15 6.95
N TYR A 116 12.03 5.48 8.13
CA TYR A 116 11.41 5.07 9.39
C TYR A 116 10.01 5.66 9.58
N GLY A 117 9.81 6.93 9.21
CA GLY A 117 8.49 7.55 9.21
C GLY A 117 7.51 6.86 8.24
N ILE A 118 7.96 6.58 7.02
CA ILE A 118 7.15 5.89 6.00
C ILE A 118 6.78 4.48 6.45
N PHE A 119 7.69 3.76 7.11
CA PHE A 119 7.40 2.44 7.69
C PHE A 119 6.16 2.49 8.59
N HIS A 120 6.09 3.45 9.52
CA HIS A 120 4.94 3.57 10.42
C HIS A 120 3.65 3.91 9.68
N VAL A 121 3.71 4.81 8.69
CA VAL A 121 2.53 5.15 7.88
C VAL A 121 2.02 3.95 7.11
N LEU A 122 2.91 3.11 6.56
CA LEU A 122 2.52 1.88 5.87
C LEU A 122 1.83 0.88 6.81
N LYS A 123 2.29 0.76 8.07
CA LYS A 123 1.64 -0.09 9.07
C LYS A 123 0.26 0.42 9.50
N GLU A 124 0.07 1.74 9.55
CA GLU A 124 -1.26 2.31 9.78
C GLU A 124 -2.20 2.06 8.59
N LEU A 125 -1.72 2.21 7.35
CA LEU A 125 -2.51 1.85 6.16
C LEU A 125 -2.88 0.36 6.13
N GLU A 126 -1.98 -0.51 6.54
CA GLU A 126 -2.26 -1.94 6.62
C GLU A 126 -3.36 -2.24 7.64
N LYS A 127 -3.34 -1.54 8.77
CA LYS A 127 -4.43 -1.62 9.73
C LYS A 127 -5.74 -1.11 9.13
N ASP A 128 -5.72 0.01 8.40
CA ASP A 128 -6.91 0.56 7.77
C ASP A 128 -7.58 -0.44 6.81
N ILE A 129 -6.81 -1.09 5.93
CA ILE A 129 -7.38 -2.06 4.98
C ILE A 129 -7.91 -3.33 5.67
N ASN A 130 -7.24 -3.78 6.74
CA ASN A 130 -7.69 -4.92 7.55
C ASN A 130 -8.96 -4.58 8.35
N ASP A 131 -9.06 -3.35 8.88
CA ASP A 131 -10.28 -2.86 9.53
C ASP A 131 -11.44 -2.75 8.53
N MET A 132 -11.17 -2.38 7.27
CA MET A 132 -12.20 -2.39 6.23
C MET A 132 -12.73 -3.80 5.95
N ASP A 133 -11.85 -4.81 5.89
CA ASP A 133 -12.23 -6.21 5.70
C ASP A 133 -13.10 -6.73 6.87
N LEU A 134 -12.64 -6.51 8.11
CA LEU A 134 -13.38 -6.92 9.30
C LEU A 134 -14.77 -6.27 9.37
N ASN A 135 -14.86 -4.98 9.03
CA ASN A 135 -16.16 -4.28 9.01
C ASN A 135 -17.10 -4.85 7.93
N ALA A 136 -16.56 -5.19 6.76
CA ALA A 136 -17.34 -5.82 5.69
C ALA A 136 -17.90 -7.19 6.11
N GLU A 137 -17.14 -7.97 6.89
CA GLU A 137 -17.62 -9.21 7.51
C GLU A 137 -18.79 -8.97 8.47
N ILE A 138 -18.61 -8.06 9.43
CA ILE A 138 -19.63 -7.76 10.45
C ILE A 138 -20.94 -7.28 9.80
N GLU A 139 -20.85 -6.47 8.74
CA GLU A 139 -22.03 -5.99 8.01
C GLU A 139 -22.73 -7.11 7.23
N ALA A 140 -21.97 -8.04 6.64
CA ALA A 140 -22.52 -9.21 5.97
C ALA A 140 -23.25 -10.15 6.95
N GLU A 141 -22.68 -10.40 8.12
CA GLU A 141 -23.31 -11.22 9.17
C GLU A 141 -24.64 -10.59 9.65
N LYS A 142 -24.67 -9.27 9.86
CA LYS A 142 -25.90 -8.54 10.26
C LYS A 142 -26.99 -8.53 9.19
N ALA A 143 -26.63 -8.66 7.91
CA ALA A 143 -27.59 -8.70 6.82
C ALA A 143 -28.22 -10.10 6.60
N HIS A 144 -27.62 -11.14 7.20
CA HIS A 144 -28.02 -12.53 7.05
C HIS A 144 -28.56 -13.18 8.34
N GLY A 145 -28.55 -12.48 9.47
CA GLY A 145 -29.18 -12.87 10.75
C GLY A 145 -30.46 -12.12 11.05
#